data_AF-A0A7Y4TYL6-F1
#
_entry.id   AF-A0A7Y4TYL6-F1
#
_cell.length_a   1.000
_cell.length_b   1.000
_cell.length_c   1.000
_cell.angle_alpha   90.00
_cell.angle_beta   90.00
_cell.angle_gamma   90.00
#
_symmetry.space_group_name_H-M   'P 1'
#
loop_
_entity.id
_entity.type
_entity.pdbx_description
1 polymer ?
#
loop_
_entity_poly.entity_id
_entity_poly.type
_entity_poly.pdbx_seq_one_letter_code
_entity_poly.pdbx_strand_id
1 'polypeptide(L)'
;HLIWGGAPMRFPKLKWALVESGIGWIGAALEFMDHWWQDHKGWMDPRLPEQPSNYFRRQFYATFEDDRAGVLTREIMGVDNVMWGSDYPHTEGVWPFSRQKVAQNFAAIPEADTRKIVHDNCLKLYGFPAA
;
A
#
# COMPACT_ATOMS: atom_id res chain seq x y z
N HIS A 1 10.73 10.89 -2.11
CA HIS A 1 11.46 11.65 -1.07
C HIS A 1 11.31 11.09 0.35
N LEU A 2 10.15 10.62 0.81
CA LEU A 2 9.97 10.21 2.22
C LEU A 2 10.92 9.09 2.70
N ILE A 3 10.93 7.95 2.02
CA ILE A 3 11.78 6.80 2.38
C ILE A 3 13.26 7.16 2.21
N TRP A 4 13.67 7.64 1.03
CA TRP A 4 15.06 8.02 0.75
C TRP A 4 15.59 9.13 1.67
N GLY A 5 14.73 10.05 2.10
CA GLY A 5 15.10 11.10 3.05
C GLY A 5 15.21 10.62 4.50
N GLY A 6 14.99 9.33 4.77
CA GLY A 6 15.10 8.73 6.10
C GLY A 6 13.98 9.09 7.07
N ALA A 7 12.84 9.64 6.59
CA ALA A 7 11.73 9.99 7.48
C ALA A 7 11.18 8.77 8.27
N PRO A 8 10.97 7.59 7.66
CA PRO A 8 10.45 6.43 8.38
C PRO A 8 11.38 5.94 9.50
N MET A 9 12.70 5.94 9.29
CA MET A 9 13.65 5.54 10.33
C MET A 9 13.71 6.54 11.50
N ARG A 10 13.51 7.83 11.24
CA ARG A 10 13.49 8.87 12.29
C ARG A 10 12.21 8.84 13.12
N PHE A 11 11.09 8.45 12.50
CA PHE A 11 9.77 8.41 13.14
C PHE A 11 9.14 7.01 13.01
N PRO A 12 9.69 5.97 13.68
CA PRO A 12 9.32 4.57 13.43
C PRO A 12 7.86 4.23 13.79
N LYS A 13 7.21 5.05 14.62
CA LYS A 13 5.81 4.89 15.02
C LYS A 13 4.82 5.64 14.12
N LEU A 14 5.30 6.59 13.30
CA LEU A 14 4.43 7.36 12.41
C LEU A 14 3.92 6.47 11.28
N LYS A 15 2.61 6.51 11.06
CA LYS A 15 1.93 5.85 9.94
C LYS A 15 1.59 6.88 8.87
N TRP A 16 1.74 6.46 7.62
CA TRP A 16 1.47 7.27 6.43
C TRP A 16 0.39 6.60 5.62
N ALA A 17 -0.61 7.36 5.17
CA ALA A 17 -1.63 6.89 4.25
C ALA A 17 -1.48 7.68 2.94
N LEU A 18 -1.23 6.97 1.84
CA LEU A 18 -1.34 7.49 0.48
C LEU A 18 -2.79 7.26 0.07
N VAL A 19 -3.58 8.33 0.06
CA VAL A 19 -5.01 8.28 -0.26
C VAL A 19 -5.19 8.62 -1.73
N GLU A 20 -6.05 7.86 -2.42
CA GLU A 20 -6.44 8.07 -3.83
C GLU A 20 -5.24 8.03 -4.80
N SER A 21 -4.19 7.27 -4.45
CA SER A 21 -2.93 7.25 -5.23
C SER A 21 -2.86 6.15 -6.30
N GLY A 22 -3.84 5.26 -6.32
CA GLY A 22 -3.67 3.93 -6.89
C GLY A 22 -2.54 3.15 -6.20
N ILE A 23 -2.34 1.90 -6.60
CA ILE A 23 -1.38 0.99 -5.95
C ILE A 23 -0.48 0.22 -6.94
N GLY A 24 -0.87 0.08 -8.20
CA GLY A 24 -0.13 -0.70 -9.20
C GLY A 24 1.32 -0.26 -9.40
N TRP A 25 1.60 1.03 -9.24
CA TRP A 25 2.95 1.57 -9.35
C TRP A 25 3.83 1.27 -8.14
N ILE A 26 3.24 1.05 -6.96
CA ILE A 26 3.98 0.92 -5.70
C ILE A 26 4.81 -0.36 -5.70
N GLY A 27 4.25 -1.49 -6.17
CA GLY A 27 4.99 -2.74 -6.27
C GLY A 27 6.28 -2.59 -7.08
N ALA A 28 6.16 -2.05 -8.30
CA ALA A 28 7.31 -1.77 -9.16
C ALA A 28 8.29 -0.77 -8.52
N ALA A 29 7.79 0.29 -7.90
CA ALA A 29 8.64 1.27 -7.23
C ALA A 29 9.44 0.66 -6.08
N LEU A 30 8.82 -0.21 -5.26
CA LEU A 30 9.52 -0.87 -4.16
C LEU A 30 10.60 -1.82 -4.65
N GLU A 31 10.34 -2.59 -5.71
CA GLU A 31 11.38 -3.44 -6.33
C GLU A 31 12.55 -2.62 -6.84
N PHE A 32 12.27 -1.52 -7.56
CA PHE A 32 13.33 -0.62 -8.01
C PHE A 32 14.09 0.01 -6.85
N MET A 33 13.39 0.47 -5.82
CA MET A 33 14.03 1.07 -4.65
C MET A 33 14.92 0.07 -3.91
N ASP A 34 14.47 -1.18 -3.75
CA ASP A 34 15.25 -2.23 -3.10
C ASP A 34 16.48 -2.62 -3.93
N HIS A 35 16.35 -2.74 -5.25
CA HIS A 35 17.49 -2.95 -6.16
C HIS A 35 18.53 -1.84 -6.00
N TRP A 36 18.11 -0.58 -6.12
CA TRP A 36 19.02 0.56 -5.98
C TRP A 36 19.64 0.63 -4.59
N TRP A 37 18.89 0.30 -3.55
CA TRP A 37 19.44 0.21 -2.20
C TRP A 37 20.52 -0.86 -2.11
N GLN A 38 20.33 -2.05 -2.70
CA GLN A 38 21.35 -3.10 -2.67
C GLN A 38 22.67 -2.65 -3.28
N ASP A 39 22.60 -1.97 -4.43
CA ASP A 39 23.77 -1.52 -5.17
C ASP A 39 24.49 -0.34 -4.51
N HIS A 40 23.75 0.57 -3.89
CA HIS A 40 24.29 1.88 -3.51
C HIS A 40 24.38 2.11 -1.99
N LYS A 41 23.76 1.28 -1.13
CA LYS A 41 23.66 1.50 0.34
C LYS A 41 24.98 1.78 1.06
N GLY A 42 26.12 1.42 0.48
CA GLY A 42 27.45 1.69 1.03
C GLY A 42 27.84 3.17 1.03
N TRP A 43 27.30 3.97 0.11
CA TRP A 43 27.65 5.39 -0.08
C TRP A 43 26.41 6.30 -0.18
N MET A 44 25.23 5.80 0.16
CA MET A 44 24.02 6.62 0.27
C MET A 44 24.09 7.57 1.47
N ASP A 45 23.65 8.81 1.27
CA ASP A 45 23.42 9.80 2.32
C ASP A 45 22.02 10.42 2.18
N PRO A 46 21.11 10.27 3.17
CA PRO A 46 21.29 9.50 4.39
C PRO A 46 21.38 7.99 4.12
N ARG A 47 22.17 7.29 4.94
CA ARG A 47 22.23 5.82 4.89
C ARG A 47 20.94 5.24 5.45
N LEU A 48 20.31 4.35 4.68
CA LEU A 48 19.17 3.56 5.14
C LEU A 48 19.63 2.20 5.67
N PRO A 49 19.39 1.86 6.95
CA PRO A 49 19.81 0.57 7.52
C PRO A 49 19.07 -0.65 6.97
N GLU A 50 17.80 -0.48 6.60
CA GLU A 50 16.96 -1.51 6.00
C GLU A 50 16.63 -1.20 4.54
N GLN A 51 16.11 -2.20 3.81
CA GLN A 51 15.56 -2.00 2.48
C GLN A 51 14.36 -1.05 2.49
N PRO A 52 14.19 -0.21 1.46
CA PRO A 52 13.02 0.63 1.25
C PRO A 52 11.68 -0.07 1.48
N SER A 53 11.51 -1.30 0.97
CA SER A 53 10.26 -2.06 1.13
C SER A 53 9.95 -2.43 2.59
N ASN A 54 10.95 -2.56 3.45
CA ASN A 54 10.73 -2.79 4.89
C ASN A 54 10.10 -1.57 5.57
N TYR A 55 10.55 -0.37 5.20
CA TYR A 55 9.93 0.86 5.72
C TYR A 55 8.50 1.00 5.23
N PHE A 56 8.25 0.69 3.95
CA PHE A 56 6.90 0.70 3.39
C PHE A 56 5.98 -0.24 4.18
N ARG A 57 6.33 -1.53 4.26
CA ARG A 57 5.54 -2.54 4.98
C ARG A 57 5.31 -2.21 6.45
N ARG A 58 6.27 -1.53 7.10
CA ARG A 58 6.14 -1.14 8.51
C ARG A 58 5.22 0.05 8.74
N GLN A 59 5.18 1.03 7.84
CA GLN A 59 4.65 2.37 8.16
C GLN A 59 3.69 2.96 7.16
N PHE A 60 3.59 2.41 5.95
CA PHE A 60 2.81 3.00 4.88
C PHE A 60 1.59 2.15 4.58
N TYR A 61 0.51 2.85 4.24
CA TYR A 61 -0.72 2.31 3.73
C TYR A 61 -1.05 3.06 2.44
N ALA A 62 -1.66 2.38 1.48
CA ALA A 62 -2.10 3.01 0.24
C ALA A 62 -3.54 2.62 -0.08
N THR A 63 -4.30 3.54 -0.66
CA THR A 63 -5.67 3.30 -1.09
C THR A 63 -5.83 3.29 -2.59
N PHE A 64 -6.89 2.61 -3.04
CA PHE A 64 -7.31 2.58 -4.43
C PHE A 64 -8.81 2.27 -4.51
N GLU A 65 -9.39 2.63 -5.66
CA GLU A 65 -10.79 2.46 -6.00
C GLU A 65 -10.94 1.34 -7.05
N ASP A 66 -10.20 1.49 -8.15
CA ASP A 66 -10.14 0.56 -9.28
C ASP A 66 -8.69 0.35 -9.78
N ASP A 67 -8.06 -0.76 -9.38
CA ASP A 67 -6.68 -1.05 -9.76
C ASP A 67 -6.39 -2.56 -9.74
N ARG A 68 -6.83 -3.27 -10.79
CA ARG A 68 -6.56 -4.71 -10.91
C ARG A 68 -5.07 -5.03 -10.93
N ALA A 69 -4.25 -4.19 -11.55
CA ALA A 69 -2.82 -4.42 -11.64
C ALA A 69 -2.17 -4.41 -10.25
N GLY A 70 -2.53 -3.44 -9.41
CA GLY A 70 -2.06 -3.39 -8.03
C GLY A 70 -2.64 -4.50 -7.15
N VAL A 71 -3.90 -4.89 -7.37
CA VAL A 71 -4.44 -6.07 -6.68
C VAL A 71 -3.67 -7.34 -7.07
N LEU A 72 -3.27 -7.53 -8.33
CA LEU A 72 -2.46 -8.69 -8.72
C LEU A 72 -1.08 -8.71 -8.06
N THR A 73 -0.49 -7.54 -7.82
CA THR A 73 0.86 -7.39 -7.22
C THR A 73 0.83 -7.16 -5.71
N ARG A 74 -0.31 -7.35 -5.02
CA ARG A 74 -0.48 -7.02 -3.59
C ARG A 74 0.58 -7.61 -2.65
N GLU A 75 1.10 -8.79 -2.97
CA GLU A 75 2.11 -9.47 -2.15
C GLU A 75 3.45 -8.74 -2.15
N ILE A 76 3.80 -8.06 -3.25
CA ILE A 76 5.02 -7.26 -3.35
C ILE A 76 4.95 -6.09 -2.37
N MET A 77 3.81 -5.39 -2.34
CA MET A 77 3.58 -4.25 -1.44
C MET A 77 3.40 -4.67 0.03
N GLY A 78 2.79 -5.85 0.23
CA GLY A 78 2.29 -6.30 1.51
C GLY A 78 0.76 -6.18 1.55
N VAL A 79 0.08 -7.33 1.68
CA VAL A 79 -1.40 -7.39 1.74
C VAL A 79 -1.95 -6.52 2.88
N ASP A 80 -1.21 -6.41 3.99
CA ASP A 80 -1.61 -5.65 5.18
C ASP A 80 -1.44 -4.12 5.03
N ASN A 81 -0.89 -3.65 3.89
CA ASN A 81 -0.55 -2.26 3.62
C ASN A 81 -1.46 -1.61 2.57
N VAL A 82 -2.43 -2.35 2.05
CA VAL A 82 -3.33 -1.90 0.99
C VAL A 82 -4.76 -1.82 1.53
N MET A 83 -5.48 -0.76 1.20
CA MET A 83 -6.88 -0.58 1.58
C MET A 83 -7.72 -0.20 0.36
N TRP A 84 -8.91 -0.76 0.23
CA TRP A 84 -9.87 -0.30 -0.77
C TRP A 84 -10.66 0.92 -0.25
N GLY A 85 -10.89 1.91 -1.10
CA GLY A 85 -11.75 3.06 -0.84
C GLY A 85 -12.64 3.33 -2.05
N SER A 86 -13.86 3.83 -1.83
CA SER A 86 -14.78 4.08 -2.96
C SER A 86 -14.56 5.43 -3.65
N ASP A 87 -13.87 6.34 -2.96
CA ASP A 87 -13.72 7.75 -3.28
C ASP A 87 -15.04 8.45 -3.66
N TYR A 88 -16.06 8.26 -2.82
CA TYR A 88 -17.35 8.89 -3.04
C TYR A 88 -17.27 10.37 -2.64
N PRO A 89 -17.83 11.31 -3.43
CA PRO A 89 -18.66 11.15 -4.62
C PRO A 89 -17.93 11.42 -5.94
N HIS A 90 -16.62 11.26 -6.00
CA HIS A 90 -15.82 11.66 -7.15
C HIS A 90 -16.13 10.84 -8.40
N THR A 91 -15.83 11.42 -9.56
CA THR A 91 -16.12 10.83 -10.88
C THR A 91 -15.24 9.64 -11.21
N GLU A 92 -14.01 9.66 -10.71
CA GLU A 92 -13.00 8.62 -10.73
C GLU A 92 -13.30 7.49 -9.73
N GLY A 93 -14.16 7.76 -8.75
CA GLY A 93 -14.67 6.79 -7.80
C GLY A 93 -15.57 5.73 -8.45
N VAL A 94 -16.01 4.77 -7.64
CA VAL A 94 -16.68 3.55 -8.16
C VAL A 94 -18.17 3.45 -7.80
N TRP A 95 -18.74 4.49 -7.18
CA TRP A 95 -20.17 4.55 -6.89
C TRP A 95 -21.01 4.72 -8.18
N PRO A 96 -22.15 4.03 -8.37
CA PRO A 96 -22.83 3.09 -7.48
C PRO A 96 -22.43 1.61 -7.62
N PHE A 97 -21.36 1.31 -8.34
CA PHE A 97 -20.95 -0.04 -8.72
C PHE A 97 -19.83 -0.63 -7.84
N SER A 98 -19.64 -0.11 -6.62
CA SER A 98 -18.51 -0.47 -5.74
C SER A 98 -18.34 -1.99 -5.55
N ARG A 99 -19.44 -2.71 -5.27
CA ARG A 99 -19.40 -4.17 -5.06
C ARG A 99 -19.00 -4.92 -6.33
N GLN A 100 -19.51 -4.48 -7.49
CA GLN A 100 -19.15 -5.07 -8.77
C GLN A 100 -17.67 -4.85 -9.06
N LYS A 101 -17.15 -3.65 -8.77
CA LYS A 101 -15.75 -3.35 -9.03
C LYS A 101 -14.80 -4.14 -8.14
N VAL A 102 -15.12 -4.26 -6.85
CA VAL A 102 -14.39 -5.14 -5.93
C VAL A 102 -14.41 -6.59 -6.45
N ALA A 103 -15.57 -7.13 -6.84
CA ALA A 103 -15.65 -8.49 -7.37
C ALA A 103 -14.78 -8.71 -8.63
N GLN A 104 -14.72 -7.73 -9.53
CA GLN A 104 -13.88 -7.77 -10.72
C GLN A 104 -12.38 -7.71 -10.36
N ASN A 105 -12.01 -6.78 -9.50
CA ASN A 105 -10.61 -6.55 -9.14
C ASN A 105 -10.01 -7.68 -8.31
N PHE A 106 -10.82 -8.38 -7.53
CA PHE A 106 -10.39 -9.49 -6.67
C PHE A 106 -10.72 -10.87 -7.24
N ALA A 107 -11.13 -10.97 -8.51
CA ALA A 107 -11.33 -12.26 -9.16
C ALA A 107 -10.07 -13.13 -9.04
N ALA A 108 -10.23 -14.37 -8.58
CA ALA A 108 -9.15 -15.33 -8.31
C ALA A 108 -8.11 -14.90 -7.25
N ILE A 109 -8.41 -13.89 -6.42
CA ILE A 109 -7.61 -13.55 -5.24
C ILE A 109 -8.16 -14.31 -4.03
N PRO A 110 -7.31 -14.83 -3.12
CA PRO A 110 -7.78 -15.48 -1.91
C PRO A 110 -8.75 -14.58 -1.11
N GLU A 111 -9.78 -15.19 -0.55
CA GLU A 111 -10.79 -14.48 0.25
C GLU A 111 -10.16 -13.77 1.45
N ALA A 112 -9.15 -14.40 2.09
CA ALA A 112 -8.42 -13.82 3.20
C ALA A 112 -7.70 -12.51 2.83
N ASP A 113 -7.07 -12.46 1.65
CA ASP A 113 -6.42 -11.23 1.15
C ASP A 113 -7.45 -10.15 0.83
N THR A 114 -8.53 -10.56 0.15
CA THR A 114 -9.65 -9.67 -0.18
C THR A 114 -10.21 -9.02 1.08
N ARG A 115 -10.52 -9.83 2.11
CA ARG A 115 -11.05 -9.37 3.39
C ARG A 115 -10.11 -8.37 4.07
N LYS A 116 -8.81 -8.65 4.09
CA LYS A 116 -7.82 -7.72 4.66
C LYS A 116 -7.88 -6.36 3.98
N ILE A 117 -7.86 -6.36 2.65
CA ILE A 117 -7.76 -5.13 1.85
C ILE A 117 -9.06 -4.33 1.89
N VAL A 118 -10.23 -4.96 1.83
CA VAL A 118 -11.52 -4.23 1.82
C VAL A 118 -12.04 -3.92 3.22
N HIS A 119 -11.44 -4.47 4.29
CA HIS A 119 -11.97 -4.36 5.65
C HIS A 119 -10.89 -4.32 6.74
N ASP A 120 -10.15 -5.41 6.99
CA ASP A 120 -9.40 -5.55 8.25
C ASP A 120 -8.26 -4.53 8.40
N ASN A 121 -7.60 -4.15 7.31
CA ASN A 121 -6.49 -3.19 7.33
C ASN A 121 -6.94 -1.80 7.77
N CYS A 122 -8.13 -1.37 7.35
CA CYS A 122 -8.74 -0.11 7.75
C CYS A 122 -9.04 -0.10 9.25
N LEU A 123 -9.63 -1.18 9.77
CA LEU A 123 -9.90 -1.32 11.20
C LEU A 123 -8.61 -1.23 12.02
N LYS A 124 -7.56 -1.94 11.58
CA LYS A 124 -6.25 -1.96 12.25
C LYS A 124 -5.58 -0.59 12.26
N LEU A 125 -5.59 0.13 11.13
CA LEU A 125 -4.92 1.43 11.02
C LEU A 125 -5.61 2.49 11.87
N TYR A 126 -6.94 2.55 11.82
CA TYR A 126 -7.72 3.60 12.50
C TYR A 126 -8.18 3.21 13.90
N GLY A 127 -7.93 1.97 14.34
CA GLY A 127 -8.29 1.50 15.68
C GLY A 127 -9.79 1.30 15.88
N PHE A 128 -10.52 0.98 14.80
CA PHE A 128 -11.94 0.67 14.90
C PHE A 128 -12.16 -0.72 15.54
N PRO A 129 -13.25 -0.91 16.30
CA PRO A 129 -13.57 -2.21 16.87
C PRO A 129 -13.81 -3.23 15.75
N ALA A 130 -13.36 -4.46 15.97
CA ALA A 130 -13.76 -5.58 15.14
C ALA A 130 -15.27 -5.80 15.31
N ALA A 131 -15.99 -5.96 14.19
CA ALA A 131 -17.40 -6.30 14.17
C ALA A 131 -17.66 -7.76 14.58
#